data_AF-A0A9W4QR78-F1
#
_entry.id   AF-A0A9W4QR78-F1
#
_cell.length_a   1.000
_cell.length_b   1.000
_cell.length_c   1.000
_cell.angle_alpha   90.00
_cell.angle_beta   90.00
_cell.angle_gamma   90.00
#
_symmetry.space_group_name_H-M   'P 1'
#
loop_
_entity.id
_entity.type
_entity.pdbx_description
1 polymer ?
#
loop_
_entity_poly.entity_id
_entity_poly.type
_entity_poly.pdbx_seq_one_letter_code
_entity_poly.pdbx_strand_id
1 'polypeptide(L)'
;MSDIEIESELITFVEQVRSNQQVWALGAQDGGIVVCESNQFEETDVLLIWDSEQKAQAQCKDEWQDYTPVEISLDEFLDEWVEDLNEDQALFGLNWNDENVCVEIEPVGLARALVD
;
A
#
# COMPACT_ATOMS: atom_id res chain seq x y z
N MET A 1 -9.63 13.52 1.47
CA MET A 1 -9.00 14.00 0.22
C MET A 1 -10.09 14.32 -0.79
N SER A 2 -9.88 15.31 -1.65
CA SER A 2 -10.73 15.54 -2.83
C SER A 2 -10.44 14.51 -3.93
N ASP A 3 -11.36 14.33 -4.88
CA ASP A 3 -11.17 13.39 -5.99
C ASP A 3 -9.88 13.68 -6.79
N ILE A 4 -9.55 14.96 -6.99
CA ILE A 4 -8.34 15.38 -7.70
C ILE A 4 -7.06 14.96 -6.98
N GLU A 5 -7.05 15.04 -5.65
CA GLU A 5 -5.90 14.62 -4.84
C GLU A 5 -5.73 13.10 -4.88
N ILE A 6 -6.84 12.36 -4.86
CA ILE A 6 -6.85 10.89 -4.97
C ILE A 6 -6.27 10.46 -6.33
N GLU A 7 -6.74 11.05 -7.42
CA GLU A 7 -6.25 10.76 -8.77
C GLU A 7 -4.75 11.08 -8.92
N SER A 8 -4.31 12.23 -8.40
CA SER A 8 -2.91 12.64 -8.45
C SER A 8 -1.98 11.70 -7.69
N GLU A 9 -2.40 11.24 -6.50
CA GLU A 9 -1.61 10.32 -5.69
C GLU A 9 -1.51 8.94 -6.35
N LEU A 10 -2.63 8.43 -6.89
CA LEU A 10 -2.65 7.16 -7.62
C LEU A 10 -1.71 7.20 -8.85
N ILE A 11 -1.77 8.26 -9.66
CA ILE A 11 -0.88 8.42 -10.83
C ILE A 11 0.58 8.41 -10.38
N THR A 12 0.93 9.19 -9.35
CA THR A 12 2.30 9.29 -8.85
C THR A 12 2.79 7.95 -8.32
N PHE A 13 1.97 7.26 -7.52
CA PHE A 13 2.28 5.94 -6.98
C PHE A 13 2.58 4.93 -8.10
N VAL A 14 1.67 4.84 -9.09
CA VAL A 14 1.81 3.92 -10.23
C VAL A 14 3.07 4.21 -11.04
N GLU A 15 3.37 5.48 -11.33
CA GLU A 15 4.59 5.85 -12.06
C GLU A 15 5.86 5.43 -11.32
N GLN A 16 5.91 5.65 -10.01
CA GLN A 16 7.06 5.27 -9.19
C GLN A 16 7.23 3.76 -9.10
N VAL A 17 6.16 3.01 -8.82
CA VAL A 17 6.21 1.54 -8.72
C VAL A 17 6.62 0.93 -10.06
N ARG A 18 6.08 1.42 -11.18
CA ARG A 18 6.50 0.96 -12.51
C ARG A 18 7.95 1.29 -12.83
N SER A 19 8.44 2.48 -12.46
CA SER A 19 9.84 2.84 -12.71
C SER A 19 10.81 1.99 -11.90
N ASN A 20 10.46 1.65 -10.66
CA ASN A 20 11.34 0.94 -9.74
C ASN A 20 11.12 -0.59 -9.74
N GLN A 21 9.99 -1.06 -10.30
CA GLN A 21 9.59 -2.47 -10.34
C GLN A 21 9.43 -3.10 -8.95
N GLN A 22 8.97 -2.31 -7.98
CA GLN A 22 8.83 -2.72 -6.59
C GLN A 22 7.82 -1.86 -5.83
N VAL A 23 7.22 -2.45 -4.81
CA VAL A 23 6.47 -1.76 -3.76
C VAL A 23 7.13 -2.03 -2.40
N TRP A 24 6.73 -1.26 -1.40
CA TRP A 24 7.23 -1.41 -0.04
C TRP A 24 6.08 -1.63 0.92
N ALA A 25 6.27 -2.52 1.89
CA ALA A 25 5.37 -2.70 3.03
C ALA A 25 6.16 -2.52 4.34
N LEU A 26 5.46 -2.41 5.47
CA LEU A 26 6.09 -2.44 6.78
C LEU A 26 5.92 -3.81 7.42
N GLY A 27 7.05 -4.47 7.69
CA GLY A 27 7.11 -5.78 8.32
C GLY A 27 7.42 -5.71 9.81
N ALA A 28 6.70 -6.51 10.61
CA ALA A 28 6.97 -6.77 12.02
C ALA A 28 8.04 -7.86 12.18
N GLN A 29 8.64 -7.96 13.38
CA GLN A 29 9.66 -8.98 13.67
C GLN A 29 9.14 -10.42 13.59
N ASP A 30 7.83 -10.63 13.78
CA ASP A 30 7.17 -11.94 13.66
C ASP A 30 6.73 -12.28 12.23
N GLY A 31 6.96 -11.39 11.26
CA GLY A 31 6.63 -11.59 9.85
C GLY A 31 5.27 -11.03 9.43
N GLY A 32 4.52 -10.39 10.33
CA GLY A 32 3.28 -9.68 9.99
C GLY A 32 3.53 -8.39 9.19
N ILE A 33 2.52 -7.95 8.44
CA ILE A 33 2.50 -6.69 7.68
C ILE A 33 1.47 -5.74 8.30
N VAL A 34 1.72 -4.43 8.21
CA VAL A 34 0.80 -3.42 8.73
C VAL A 34 -0.52 -3.39 7.94
N VAL A 35 -1.62 -3.47 8.71
CA VAL A 35 -3.00 -3.31 8.24
C VAL A 35 -3.75 -2.31 9.12
N CYS A 36 -4.73 -1.60 8.58
CA CYS A 36 -5.64 -0.73 9.31
C CYS A 36 -7.09 -0.91 8.86
N GLU A 37 -8.04 -0.36 9.60
CA GLU A 37 -9.45 -0.35 9.18
C GLU A 37 -9.66 0.66 8.04
N SER A 38 -10.52 0.31 7.07
CA SER A 38 -10.90 1.21 5.98
C SER A 38 -11.69 2.42 6.49
N ASN A 39 -11.38 3.59 5.94
CA ASN A 39 -12.16 4.80 6.17
C ASN A 39 -13.41 4.86 5.28
N GLN A 40 -13.49 4.04 4.22
CA GLN A 40 -14.58 4.06 3.25
C GLN A 40 -15.61 2.95 3.50
N PHE A 41 -15.18 1.80 3.98
CA PHE A 41 -16.02 0.61 4.15
C PHE A 41 -15.88 0.05 5.55
N GLU A 42 -16.99 -0.02 6.28
CA GLU A 42 -17.02 -0.67 7.59
C GLU A 42 -16.64 -2.15 7.45
N GLU A 43 -15.90 -2.68 8.42
CA GLU A 43 -15.47 -4.09 8.47
C GLU A 43 -14.57 -4.54 7.29
N THR A 44 -13.89 -3.60 6.63
CA THR A 44 -12.91 -3.90 5.57
C THR A 44 -11.51 -3.52 6.03
N ASP A 45 -10.56 -4.44 5.87
CA ASP A 45 -9.15 -4.22 6.18
C ASP A 45 -8.42 -3.54 5.00
N VAL A 46 -7.42 -2.72 5.33
CA VAL A 46 -6.56 -2.01 4.38
C VAL A 46 -5.11 -2.35 4.67
N LEU A 47 -4.45 -3.04 3.75
CA LEU A 47 -3.01 -3.29 3.83
C LEU A 47 -2.26 -2.05 3.32
N LEU A 48 -1.31 -1.54 4.12
CA LEU A 48 -0.56 -0.34 3.77
C LEU A 48 0.67 -0.65 2.91
N ILE A 49 0.80 0.06 1.79
CA ILE A 49 1.94 -0.03 0.88
C ILE A 49 2.45 1.36 0.49
N TRP A 50 3.74 1.42 0.13
CA TRP A 50 4.44 2.63 -0.27
C TRP A 50 5.18 2.44 -1.58
N ASP A 51 5.31 3.53 -2.34
CA ASP A 51 6.06 3.53 -3.61
C ASP A 51 7.58 3.63 -3.44
N SER A 52 8.06 3.84 -2.20
CA SER A 52 9.47 4.03 -1.90
C SER A 52 9.83 3.68 -0.46
N GLU A 53 11.03 3.13 -0.28
CA GLU A 53 11.60 2.79 1.03
C GLU A 53 11.58 3.99 1.99
N GLN A 54 11.88 5.19 1.48
CA GLN A 54 11.97 6.39 2.31
C GLN A 54 10.62 6.75 2.92
N LYS A 55 9.52 6.62 2.16
CA LYS A 55 8.17 6.88 2.68
C LYS A 55 7.76 5.82 3.69
N ALA A 56 8.02 4.54 3.42
CA ALA A 56 7.77 3.46 4.36
C ALA A 56 8.58 3.65 5.66
N GLN A 57 9.88 3.93 5.55
CA GLN A 57 10.79 4.14 6.68
C GLN A 57 10.37 5.33 7.54
N ALA A 58 9.80 6.39 6.94
CA ALA A 58 9.28 7.53 7.68
C ALA A 58 8.08 7.17 8.58
N GLN A 59 7.36 6.10 8.24
CA GLN A 59 6.25 5.58 9.05
C GLN A 59 6.69 4.56 10.10
N CYS A 60 7.97 4.18 10.16
CA CYS A 60 8.50 3.35 11.26
C CYS A 60 8.68 4.20 12.54
N LYS A 61 7.56 4.64 13.10
CA LYS A 61 7.44 5.52 14.28
C LYS A 61 6.20 5.14 15.08
N ASP A 62 6.07 5.71 16.27
CA ASP A 62 4.93 5.48 17.15
C ASP A 62 4.67 3.97 17.37
N GLU A 63 3.53 3.46 16.91
CA GLU A 63 3.16 2.03 17.01
C GLU A 63 3.96 1.11 16.06
N TRP A 64 4.55 1.66 15.01
CA TRP A 64 5.37 0.94 14.04
C TRP A 64 6.87 1.22 14.20
N GLN A 65 7.31 1.74 15.36
CA GLN A 65 8.72 2.08 15.61
C GLN A 65 9.69 0.90 15.45
N ASP A 66 9.22 -0.32 15.69
CA ASP A 66 10.00 -1.56 15.64
C ASP A 66 9.81 -2.32 14.30
N TYR A 67 9.04 -1.75 13.37
CA TYR A 67 8.84 -2.30 12.03
C TYR A 67 9.97 -1.85 11.10
N THR A 68 10.14 -2.59 10.02
CA THR A 68 11.13 -2.26 8.97
C THR A 68 10.49 -2.31 7.59
N PRO A 69 10.88 -1.43 6.65
CA PRO A 69 10.47 -1.55 5.26
C PRO A 69 10.90 -2.89 4.67
N VAL A 70 9.98 -3.53 3.96
CA VAL A 70 10.19 -4.76 3.21
C VAL A 70 9.91 -4.45 1.74
N GLU A 71 10.91 -4.69 0.90
CA GLU A 71 10.78 -4.60 -0.55
C GLU A 71 10.02 -5.82 -1.06
N ILE A 72 9.02 -5.57 -1.92
CA ILE A 72 8.26 -6.60 -2.62
C ILE A 72 8.39 -6.28 -4.10
N SER A 73 8.84 -7.26 -4.88
CA SER A 73 8.97 -7.07 -6.32
C SER A 73 7.60 -6.85 -6.96
N LEU A 74 7.53 -6.09 -8.04
CA LEU A 74 6.26 -5.87 -8.74
C LEU A 74 5.65 -7.19 -9.25
N ASP A 75 6.48 -8.16 -9.60
CA ASP A 75 6.05 -9.50 -10.04
C ASP A 75 5.34 -10.25 -8.90
N GLU A 76 6.00 -10.38 -7.74
CA GLU A 76 5.43 -10.96 -6.51
C GLU A 76 4.17 -10.22 -6.06
N PHE A 77 4.17 -8.90 -6.13
CA PHE A 77 3.01 -8.10 -5.75
C PHE A 77 1.79 -8.41 -6.62
N LEU A 78 1.98 -8.51 -7.94
CA LEU A 78 0.90 -8.77 -8.88
C LEU A 78 0.40 -10.22 -8.83
N ASP A 79 1.30 -11.19 -8.61
CA ASP A 79 0.98 -12.61 -8.65
C ASP A 79 0.47 -13.15 -7.30
N GLU A 80 1.02 -12.69 -6.18
CA GLU A 80 0.67 -13.22 -4.85
C GLU A 80 -0.24 -12.24 -4.08
N TRP A 81 0.21 -10.99 -3.91
CA TRP A 81 -0.45 -10.05 -3.01
C TRP A 81 -1.81 -9.58 -3.54
N VAL A 82 -1.91 -9.32 -4.84
CA VAL A 82 -3.17 -8.89 -5.46
C VAL A 82 -4.22 -9.99 -5.41
N GLU A 83 -3.83 -11.25 -5.61
CA GLU A 83 -4.76 -12.40 -5.56
C GLU A 83 -5.26 -12.60 -4.13
N ASP A 84 -4.34 -12.73 -3.17
CA ASP A 84 -4.66 -12.97 -1.75
C ASP A 84 -5.58 -11.89 -1.18
N LEU A 85 -5.25 -10.59 -1.36
CA LEU A 85 -6.10 -9.52 -0.83
C LEU A 85 -7.47 -9.45 -1.51
N ASN A 86 -7.56 -9.81 -2.78
CA ASN A 86 -8.83 -9.83 -3.49
C ASN A 86 -9.74 -10.96 -2.98
N GLU A 87 -9.17 -12.12 -2.60
CA GLU A 87 -9.92 -13.20 -1.95
C GLU A 87 -10.40 -12.80 -0.54
N ASP A 88 -9.56 -12.07 0.19
CA ASP A 88 -9.86 -11.56 1.54
C ASP A 88 -10.83 -10.37 1.57
N GLN A 89 -11.23 -9.84 0.40
CA GLN A 89 -12.07 -8.64 0.27
C GLN A 89 -11.48 -7.41 0.97
N ALA A 90 -10.15 -7.31 1.00
CA ALA A 90 -9.39 -6.21 1.58
C ALA A 90 -8.93 -5.22 0.51
N LEU A 91 -8.46 -4.05 0.95
CA LEU A 91 -7.98 -2.97 0.08
C LEU A 91 -6.49 -2.72 0.27
N PHE A 92 -5.87 -2.05 -0.70
CA PHE A 92 -4.56 -1.43 -0.50
C PHE A 92 -4.72 0.04 -0.10
N GLY A 93 -3.92 0.46 0.88
CA GLY A 93 -3.75 1.85 1.30
C GLY A 93 -2.43 2.40 0.77
N LEU A 94 -2.50 3.34 -0.16
CA LEU A 94 -1.34 3.90 -0.84
C LEU A 94 -0.73 5.05 -0.06
N ASN A 95 0.58 4.97 0.20
CA ASN A 95 1.40 6.04 0.75
C ASN A 95 0.80 6.67 2.03
N TRP A 96 0.50 5.83 3.01
CA TRP A 96 0.15 6.31 4.35
C TRP A 96 1.18 7.34 4.85
N ASN A 97 0.68 8.46 5.36
CA ASN A 97 1.49 9.65 5.65
C ASN A 97 1.32 10.15 7.09
N ASP A 98 2.01 11.26 7.41
CA ASP A 98 2.02 11.84 8.75
C ASP A 98 0.67 12.42 9.23
N GLU A 99 -0.30 12.56 8.32
CA GLU A 99 -1.69 12.94 8.64
C GLU A 99 -2.58 11.72 8.91
N ASN A 100 -2.01 10.51 8.93
CA ASN A 100 -2.70 9.24 9.13
C ASN A 100 -3.81 8.98 8.10
N VAL A 101 -3.51 9.29 6.84
CA VAL A 101 -4.41 9.07 5.70
C VAL A 101 -3.65 8.43 4.55
N CYS A 102 -4.38 7.70 3.71
CA CYS A 102 -3.91 7.09 2.47
C CYS A 102 -5.03 7.09 1.42
N VAL A 103 -4.69 6.80 0.16
CA VAL A 103 -5.67 6.46 -0.87
C VAL A 103 -5.98 4.97 -0.79
N GLU A 104 -7.25 4.62 -0.62
CA GLU A 104 -7.70 3.22 -0.62
C GLU A 104 -8.12 2.78 -2.03
N ILE A 105 -7.66 1.61 -2.47
CA ILE A 105 -7.95 1.07 -3.80
C ILE A 105 -8.12 -0.45 -3.76
N GLU A 106 -9.05 -0.96 -4.56
CA GLU A 106 -9.24 -2.41 -4.74
C GLU A 106 -7.98 -3.05 -5.38
N PRO A 107 -7.57 -4.26 -4.96
CA PRO A 107 -6.39 -4.94 -5.48
C PRO A 107 -6.37 -5.05 -7.00
N VAL A 108 -7.49 -5.48 -7.60
CA VAL A 108 -7.64 -5.61 -9.06
C VAL A 108 -7.60 -4.25 -9.76
N GLY A 109 -8.09 -3.20 -9.10
CA GLY A 109 -8.03 -1.83 -9.60
C GLY A 109 -6.59 -1.33 -9.71
N LEU A 110 -5.80 -1.52 -8.65
CA LEU A 110 -4.39 -1.16 -8.64
C LEU A 110 -3.57 -2.00 -9.63
N ALA A 111 -3.80 -3.31 -9.69
CA ALA A 111 -3.11 -4.18 -10.64
C ALA A 111 -3.33 -3.74 -12.09
N ARG A 112 -4.57 -3.41 -12.47
CA ARG A 112 -4.89 -2.82 -13.78
C ARG A 112 -4.12 -1.53 -14.02
N ALA A 113 -4.12 -0.63 -13.04
CA ALA A 113 -3.40 0.62 -13.13
C ALA A 113 -1.87 0.43 -13.23
N LEU A 114 -1.31 -0.69 -12.75
CA LEU A 114 0.11 -1.00 -12.84
C LEU A 114 0.53 -1.68 -14.16
N VAL A 115 -0.40 -2.29 -14.91
CA VAL A 115 -0.09 -3.00 -16.17
C VAL A 115 -0.47 -2.25 -17.46
N ASP A 116 -1.32 -1.23 -17.38
CA ASP A 116 -1.80 -0.41 -18.53
C ASP A 116 -0.70 0.39 -19.26
#